data_AF-A0A4S8L1W7-F1
#
_entry.id   AF-A0A4S8L1W7-F1
#
_cell.length_a   1.000
_cell.length_b   1.000
_cell.length_c   1.000
_cell.angle_alpha   90.00
_cell.angle_beta   90.00
_cell.angle_gamma   90.00
#
_symmetry.space_group_name_H-M   'P 1'
#
loop_
_entity.id
_entity.type
_entity.pdbx_description
1 polymer ?
#
loop_
_entity_poly.entity_id
_entity_poly.type
_entity_poly.pdbx_seq_one_letter_code
_entity_poly.pdbx_strand_id
1 'polypeptide(L)' 'MAHSTIASQEEMKNAKLPLGWRDQCSALLIPLNVCRKDKNYLPWECEHEKHAYEKCQYDDYVRRMKLLSQQKRQAMEDSE' A
#
# COMPACT_ATOMS: atom_id res chain seq x y z
N MET A 1 6.80 1.15 18.02
CA MET A 1 5.54 0.54 17.53
C MET A 1 5.82 -0.01 16.15
N ALA A 2 5.83 -1.33 15.96
CA ALA A 2 5.89 -1.89 14.61
C ALA A 2 4.55 -1.55 13.95
N HIS A 3 4.48 -0.45 13.21
CA HIS A 3 3.29 -0.12 12.43
C HIS A 3 3.12 -1.20 11.39
N SER A 4 2.17 -2.12 11.63
CA SER A 4 1.64 -2.98 10.57
C SER A 4 1.19 -2.07 9.44
N THR A 5 1.71 -2.28 8.23
CA THR A 5 1.30 -1.52 7.04
C THR A 5 -0.13 -1.88 6.59
N ILE A 6 -0.70 -2.93 7.18
CA ILE A 6 -2.05 -3.44 6.94
C ILE A 6 -2.99 -2.95 8.04
N ALA A 7 -4.08 -2.30 7.65
CA ALA A 7 -5.17 -1.93 8.55
C ALA A 7 -6.11 -3.12 8.78
N SER A 8 -6.76 -3.17 9.94
CA SER A 8 -7.82 -4.14 10.19
C SER A 8 -9.03 -3.90 9.28
N GLN A 9 -9.85 -4.93 9.07
CA GLN A 9 -11.03 -4.82 8.21
C GLN A 9 -12.03 -3.77 8.70
N GLU A 10 -12.18 -3.65 10.03
CA GLU A 10 -13.03 -2.65 10.67
C GLU A 10 -12.50 -1.22 10.44
N GLU A 11 -11.21 -1.00 10.61
CA GLU A 11 -10.56 0.30 10.33
C GLU A 11 -10.72 0.70 8.87
N MET A 12 -10.51 -0.22 7.93
CA MET A 12 -10.70 0.04 6.49
C MET A 12 -12.16 0.39 6.15
N LYS A 13 -13.12 -0.25 6.82
CA LYS A 13 -14.55 0.02 6.65
C LYS A 13 -14.93 1.38 7.23
N ASN A 14 -14.43 1.70 8.42
CA ASN A 14 -14.67 2.98 9.10
C ASN A 14 -14.07 4.15 8.32
N ALA A 15 -12.86 3.97 7.77
CA ALA A 15 -12.20 4.94 6.90
C ALA A 15 -12.79 5.01 5.48
N LYS A 16 -13.81 4.18 5.16
CA LYS A 16 -14.48 4.10 3.85
C LYS A 16 -13.50 3.95 2.69
N LEU A 17 -12.45 3.14 2.86
CA LEU A 17 -11.47 2.90 1.81
C LEU A 17 -12.11 2.14 0.63
N PRO A 18 -11.94 2.62 -0.62
CA PRO A 18 -12.36 1.88 -1.81
C PRO A 18 -11.61 0.55 -1.92
N LEU A 19 -12.22 -0.46 -2.53
CA LEU A 19 -11.68 -1.82 -2.59
C LEU A 19 -10.26 -1.90 -3.20
N GLY A 20 -9.98 -1.07 -4.21
CA GLY A 20 -8.65 -1.04 -4.84
C GLY A 20 -7.51 -0.59 -3.93
N TRP A 21 -7.83 0.11 -2.83
CA TRP A 21 -6.85 0.63 -1.87
C TRP A 21 -6.81 -0.17 -0.55
N ARG A 22 -7.49 -1.32 -0.50
CA ARG A 22 -7.48 -2.25 0.64
C ARG A 22 -6.38 -3.29 0.47
N ASP A 23 -5.16 -2.81 0.34
CA ASP A 23 -3.97 -3.62 0.11
C ASP A 23 -3.07 -3.70 1.36
N GLN A 24 -1.84 -4.19 1.16
CA GLN A 24 -0.86 -4.34 2.23
C GLN A 24 -0.33 -3.01 2.80
N CYS A 25 -0.71 -1.87 2.21
CA CYS A 25 -0.27 -0.52 2.58
C CYS A 25 -1.43 0.35 3.10
N SER A 26 -2.62 -0.24 3.26
CA SER A 26 -3.85 0.44 3.68
C SER A 26 -3.74 1.20 5.01
N ALA A 27 -2.90 0.77 5.96
CA ALA A 27 -2.72 1.47 7.24
C ALA A 27 -2.06 2.85 7.08
N LEU A 28 -1.22 3.03 6.06
CA LEU A 28 -0.55 4.30 5.78
C LEU A 28 -1.45 5.28 5.01
N LEU A 29 -2.43 4.75 4.29
CA LEU A 29 -3.37 5.57 3.52
C LEU A 29 -4.39 6.30 4.40
N ILE A 30 -4.79 5.69 5.52
CA ILE A 30 -5.73 6.30 6.47
C ILE A 30 -5.20 7.64 7.02
N PRO A 31 -4.00 7.73 7.63
CA PRO A 31 -3.47 9.00 8.13
C PRO A 31 -3.20 10.01 7.02
N LEU A 32 -2.76 9.54 5.83
CA LEU A 32 -2.59 10.42 4.67
C LEU A 32 -3.91 11.09 4.24
N ASN A 33 -5.01 10.34 4.22
CA ASN A 33 -6.33 10.88 3.86
C ASN A 33 -6.88 11.83 4.94
N VAL A 34 -6.59 11.58 6.22
CA VAL A 34 -6.90 12.52 7.31
C VAL A 34 -6.13 13.82 7.11
N CYS A 35 -4.81 13.75 6.94
CA CYS A 35 -3.96 14.93 6.73
C CYS A 35 -4.40 15.73 5.50
N ARG A 36 -4.70 15.07 4.38
CA ARG A 36 -5.21 15.72 3.16
C ARG A 36 -6.51 16.46 3.41
N LYS A 37 -7.44 15.87 4.17
CA LYS A 37 -8.71 16.52 4.50
C LYS A 37 -8.50 17.74 5.38
N ASP A 38 -7.64 17.63 6.40
CA ASP A 38 -7.36 18.71 7.35
C ASP A 38 -6.62 19.88 6.69
N LYS A 39 -5.75 19.59 5.71
CA LYS A 39 -4.94 20.56 4.98
C LYS A 39 -5.54 20.98 3.63
N ASN A 40 -6.82 20.68 3.38
CA ASN A 40 -7.52 21.03 2.13
C ASN A 40 -6.79 20.58 0.85
N TYR A 41 -6.14 19.41 0.89
CA TYR A 41 -5.45 18.79 -0.25
C TYR A 41 -4.35 19.67 -0.88
N LEU A 42 -3.71 20.53 -0.08
CA LEU A 42 -2.59 21.34 -0.54
C LEU A 42 -1.39 20.43 -0.94
N PRO A 43 -0.77 20.65 -2.12
CA PRO A 43 0.27 19.75 -2.63
C PRO A 43 1.56 19.66 -1.81
N TRP A 44 1.90 20.72 -1.06
CA TRP A 44 3.13 20.84 -0.27
C TRP A 44 2.97 20.44 1.20
N GLU A 45 1.74 20.10 1.63
CA GLU A 45 1.47 19.58 2.96
C GLU A 45 1.33 18.05 2.90
N CYS A 46 1.58 17.35 4.02
CA CYS A 46 1.48 15.90 4.12
C CYS A 46 2.46 15.10 3.24
N GLU A 47 3.61 15.70 2.87
CA GLU A 47 4.61 15.05 2.01
C GLU A 47 5.22 13.80 2.64
N HIS A 48 5.42 13.81 3.96
CA HIS A 48 6.03 12.69 4.66
C HIS A 48 5.13 11.44 4.63
N GLU A 49 3.85 11.62 4.94
CA GLU A 49 2.83 10.57 4.93
C GLU A 49 2.63 10.05 3.50
N LYS A 50 2.64 10.96 2.51
CA LYS A 50 2.57 10.60 1.10
C LYS A 50 3.75 9.73 0.69
N HIS A 51 4.98 10.16 0.98
CA HIS A 51 6.18 9.44 0.62
C HIS A 51 6.27 8.08 1.34
N ALA A 52 5.86 8.00 2.61
CA ALA A 52 5.78 6.73 3.34
C ALA A 52 4.83 5.74 2.67
N TYR A 53 3.65 6.21 2.24
CA TYR A 53 2.68 5.40 1.50
C TYR A 53 3.21 4.94 0.14
N GLU A 54 3.81 5.85 -0.64
CA GLU A 54 4.40 5.56 -1.96
C GLU A 54 5.55 4.54 -1.86
N LYS A 55 6.40 4.66 -0.83
CA LYS A 55 7.45 3.68 -0.57
C LYS A 55 6.87 2.28 -0.31
N CYS A 56 5.82 2.19 0.51
CA CYS A 56 5.17 0.89 0.77
C CYS A 56 4.61 0.28 -0.52
N GLN A 57 3.94 1.08 -1.36
CA GLN A 57 3.40 0.64 -2.64
C GLN A 57 4.49 0.16 -3.60
N TYR A 58 5.63 0.85 -3.62
CA TYR A 58 6.78 0.45 -4.41
C TYR A 58 7.36 -0.89 -3.94
N ASP A 59 7.53 -1.06 -2.62
CA ASP A 59 8.02 -2.29 -2.03
C ASP A 59 7.07 -3.47 -2.34
N ASP A 60 5.75 -3.25 -2.31
CA ASP A 60 4.74 -4.23 -2.73
C ASP A 60 4.83 -4.60 -4.22
N TYR A 61 5.00 -3.60 -5.07
CA TYR A 61 5.17 -3.80 -6.50
C TYR A 61 6.41 -4.66 -6.81
N VAL A 62 7.55 -4.36 -6.19
CA VAL A 62 8.78 -5.15 -6.32
C VAL A 62 8.58 -6.57 -5.82
N ARG A 63 7.85 -6.77 -4.72
CA ARG A 63 7.48 -8.10 -4.21
C ARG A 63 6.68 -8.88 -5.25
N ARG A 64 5.67 -8.27 -5.87
CA ARG A 64 4.86 -8.90 -6.93
C ARG A 64 5.68 -9.25 -8.17
N MET A 65 6.62 -8.39 -8.57
CA MET A 65 7.54 -8.69 -9.68
C MET A 65 8.43 -9.92 -9.38
N LYS A 66 8.95 -10.03 -8.16
CA LYS A 66 9.77 -11.17 -7.73
C LYS A 66 8.96 -12.47 -7.75
N LEU A 67 7.73 -12.44 -7.25
CA LEU A 67 6.82 -13.61 -7.30
C LEU A 67 6.54 -14.05 -8.73
N LEU A 68 6.26 -13.11 -9.64
CA LEU A 68 6.04 -13.42 -11.05
C LEU A 68 7.28 -14.03 -11.70
N SER A 69 8.47 -13.49 -11.41
CA SER A 69 9.74 -14.03 -11.91
C SER A 69 9.98 -15.48 -11.43
N GLN A 70 9.70 -15.76 -10.15
CA GLN A 70 9.79 -17.11 -9.60
C GLN A 70 8.81 -18.08 -10.26
N GLN A 71 7.54 -17.67 -10.43
CA GLN A 71 6.53 -18.49 -11.11
C GLN A 71 6.91 -18.80 -12.56
N LYS A 72 7.49 -17.84 -13.28
CA LYS A 72 7.98 -18.06 -14.65
C LYS A 72 9.12 -19.07 -14.69
N ARG A 73 10.05 -19.02 -13.72
CA ARG A 73 11.15 -19.99 -13.63
C ARG A 73 10.64 -21.40 -13.38
N GLN A 74 9.74 -21.54 -12.40
CA GLN A 74 9.09 -22.83 -12.09
C GLN A 74 8.34 -23.37 -13.31
N ALA A 75 7.57 -22.54 -14.01
CA ALA A 75 6.85 -22.97 -15.21
C ALA A 75 7.77 -23.41 -16.36
N MET A 76 8.99 -22.86 -16.45
CA MET A 76 10.00 -23.35 -17.42
C MET A 76 10.57 -24.70 -16.97
N GLU A 77 10.94 -24.83 -15.69
CA GLU A 77 11.44 -26.08 -15.10
C GLU A 77 10.40 -27.22 -15.20
N ASP A 78 9.11 -26.93 -14.99
CA ASP A 78 8.02 -27.90 -15.11
C ASP A 78 7.72 -28.31 -16.56
N SER A 79 8.20 -27.51 -17.54
CA SER A 79 8.00 -27.77 -18.98
C SER A 79 9.14 -28.55 -19.63
N GLU A 80 10.25 -28.73 -18.91
CA GLU A 80 11.41 -29.56 -19.29
C GLU A 80 11.23 -31.01 -18.80
#